data_AF-A0A022L3H9-F1
#
_entry.id   AF-A0A022L3H9-F1
#
_cell.length_a   1.000
_cell.length_b   1.000
_cell.length_c   1.000
_cell.angle_alpha   90.00
_cell.angle_beta   90.00
_cell.angle_gamma   90.00
#
_symmetry.space_group_name_H-M   'P 1'
#
loop_
_entity.id
_entity.type
_entity.pdbx_description
1 polymer ?
#
loop_
_entity_poly.entity_id
_entity_poly.type
_entity_poly.pdbx_seq_one_letter_code
_entity_poly.pdbx_strand_id
1 'polypeptide(L)'
;MRVRAHTERGRAAVGAEMQLLVALEVDAVAAAPEVLEIEDDGYVREAGVLVTRRKGRRSAPSTTPGAGERKVLARAREDLDTLITAVHDRGWVLGASPGEGLAMRSDGSVTVQDLGGLRKESSAMAQVDDRLWVDSVLHDQDRTLRRRIDGPAAATPASSGMPARFSPNDLDRAGILDRAGLDEQTADAGDGTQVPGPSPAPLPEPRALRQRDRPGARSLVPSGARARRDSLATLGTVVLVGVLLGGVGWSIMPREGSSEPQPATATASAAGAQATASSSAPHSHPGDTAESPPGDAGAASALRAGPEIADPLALAWELAEARHAYVIGTSDTAITAEGSSARIQDDAVREAYSDIVVTGGEPEVHSAHILSAAATEGTARLSVETSTSAHTTVGPDGTARQVPASGPVTVNLELRWDGTAWSVEAARPV
;
A
#
# COMPACT_ATOMS: atom_id res chain seq x y z
N MET A 1 22.31 -11.00 -0.86
CA MET A 1 23.60 -10.82 -1.56
C MET A 1 24.68 -10.51 -0.53
N ARG A 2 25.83 -11.19 -0.58
CA ARG A 2 26.96 -10.97 0.36
C ARG A 2 27.97 -9.99 -0.23
N VAL A 3 28.29 -8.93 0.50
CA VAL A 3 29.24 -7.89 0.11
C VAL A 3 30.43 -7.95 1.06
N ARG A 4 31.65 -7.99 0.52
CA ARG A 4 32.89 -8.10 1.30
C ARG A 4 33.98 -7.21 0.72
N ALA A 5 34.77 -6.62 1.60
CA ALA A 5 35.95 -5.89 1.21
C ALA A 5 37.17 -6.81 1.09
N HIS A 6 37.91 -6.69 -0.01
CA HIS A 6 39.18 -7.41 -0.23
C HIS A 6 40.42 -6.56 0.04
N THR A 7 40.24 -5.25 0.31
CA THR A 7 41.33 -4.30 0.58
C THR A 7 40.95 -3.39 1.75
N GLU A 8 41.93 -2.76 2.39
CA GLU A 8 41.67 -1.83 3.51
C GLU A 8 40.82 -0.62 3.07
N ARG A 9 41.12 -0.08 1.88
CA ARG A 9 40.32 0.98 1.27
C ARG A 9 38.90 0.50 0.97
N GLY A 10 38.76 -0.76 0.54
CA GLY A 10 37.47 -1.41 0.36
C GLY A 10 36.68 -1.54 1.66
N ARG A 11 37.33 -1.82 2.80
CA ARG A 11 36.65 -1.93 4.11
C ARG A 11 36.01 -0.61 4.51
N ALA A 12 36.70 0.50 4.31
CA ALA A 12 36.13 1.83 4.57
C ALA A 12 34.94 2.15 3.66
N ALA A 13 35.02 1.77 2.37
CA ALA A 13 33.92 1.98 1.42
C ALA A 13 32.69 1.12 1.77
N VAL A 14 32.89 -0.19 2.01
CA VAL A 14 31.84 -1.13 2.41
C VAL A 14 31.20 -0.72 3.74
N GLY A 15 31.99 -0.25 4.71
CA GLY A 15 31.47 0.27 5.97
C GLY A 15 30.63 1.53 5.80
N ALA A 16 31.03 2.44 4.91
CA ALA A 16 30.27 3.65 4.62
C ALA A 16 28.98 3.36 3.84
N GLU A 17 29.01 2.41 2.90
CA GLU A 17 27.84 1.88 2.20
C GLU A 17 26.86 1.23 3.18
N MET A 18 27.33 0.34 4.06
CA MET A 18 26.51 -0.29 5.09
C MET A 18 25.85 0.74 6.02
N GLN A 19 26.60 1.75 6.48
CA GLN A 19 26.06 2.84 7.30
C GLN A 19 24.96 3.64 6.58
N LEU A 20 25.12 3.87 5.27
CA LEU A 20 24.08 4.51 4.47
C LEU A 20 22.82 3.64 4.42
N LEU A 21 22.95 2.35 4.13
CA LEU A 21 21.81 1.44 4.03
C LEU A 21 21.04 1.34 5.34
N VAL A 22 21.74 1.17 6.47
CA VAL A 22 21.10 1.18 7.80
C VAL A 22 20.39 2.51 8.06
N ALA A 23 20.95 3.64 7.65
CA ALA A 23 20.31 4.94 7.81
C ALA A 23 19.07 5.13 6.90
N LEU A 24 19.02 4.47 5.74
CA LEU A 24 17.85 4.47 4.87
C LEU A 24 16.75 3.53 5.38
N GLU A 25 17.15 2.41 5.99
CA GLU A 25 16.26 1.47 6.66
C GLU A 25 15.56 2.11 7.86
N VAL A 26 16.30 2.85 8.69
CA VAL A 26 15.74 3.62 9.82
C VAL A 26 14.73 4.68 9.37
N ASP A 27 14.96 5.28 8.20
CA ASP A 27 14.04 6.23 7.57
C ASP A 27 12.88 5.55 6.83
N ALA A 28 12.79 4.22 6.88
CA ALA A 28 11.77 3.41 6.21
C ALA A 28 11.68 3.64 4.69
N VAL A 29 12.83 3.85 4.03
CA VAL A 29 12.89 4.03 2.57
C VAL A 29 12.65 2.70 1.86
N ALA A 30 11.43 2.49 1.35
CA ALA A 30 10.98 1.21 0.81
C ALA A 30 11.86 0.62 -0.31
N ALA A 31 12.41 1.45 -1.21
CA ALA A 31 13.27 0.97 -2.30
C ALA A 31 14.74 0.72 -1.90
N ALA A 32 15.12 1.00 -0.66
CA ALA A 32 16.47 0.75 -0.18
C ALA A 32 16.67 -0.75 0.14
N PRO A 33 17.85 -1.30 -0.17
CA PRO A 33 18.20 -2.66 0.23
C PRO A 33 18.32 -2.83 1.75
N GLU A 34 17.59 -3.80 2.30
CA GLU A 34 17.70 -4.19 3.71
C GLU A 34 19.02 -4.89 4.02
N VAL A 35 19.65 -4.55 5.16
CA VAL A 35 20.85 -5.21 5.66
C VAL A 35 20.44 -6.35 6.60
N LEU A 36 20.61 -7.59 6.14
CA LEU A 36 20.17 -8.78 6.86
C LEU A 36 21.16 -9.24 7.94
N GLU A 37 22.47 -9.12 7.66
CA GLU A 37 23.51 -9.58 8.58
C GLU A 37 24.76 -8.71 8.44
N ILE A 38 25.39 -8.35 9.56
CA ILE A 38 26.66 -7.60 9.60
C ILE A 38 27.79 -8.58 9.91
N GLU A 39 28.84 -8.55 9.09
CA GLU A 39 30.05 -9.37 9.22
C GLU A 39 31.27 -8.51 9.56
N ASP A 40 32.34 -9.13 10.05
CA ASP A 40 33.58 -8.42 10.38
C ASP A 40 34.20 -7.68 9.17
N ASP A 41 34.08 -8.25 7.97
CA ASP A 41 34.67 -7.73 6.72
C ASP A 41 33.62 -7.26 5.68
N GLY A 42 32.36 -7.15 6.08
CA GLY A 42 31.28 -6.79 5.16
C GLY A 42 29.88 -7.02 5.72
N TYR A 43 28.93 -7.31 4.85
CA TYR A 43 27.55 -7.51 5.25
C TYR A 43 26.77 -8.34 4.23
N VAL A 44 25.64 -8.90 4.65
CA VAL A 44 24.66 -9.56 3.80
C VAL A 44 23.46 -8.62 3.68
N ARG A 45 23.07 -8.30 2.46
CA ARG A 45 21.83 -7.56 2.18
C ARG A 45 20.80 -8.41 1.47
N GLU A 46 19.59 -7.92 1.35
CA GLU A 46 18.55 -8.54 0.55
C GLU A 46 19.00 -8.76 -0.91
N ALA A 47 18.36 -9.73 -1.57
CA ALA A 47 18.51 -9.96 -2.99
C ALA A 47 17.13 -10.19 -3.60
N GLY A 48 16.77 -9.37 -4.58
CA GLY A 48 15.54 -9.54 -5.33
C GLY A 48 15.75 -10.28 -6.65
N VAL A 49 14.65 -10.55 -7.35
CA VAL A 49 14.69 -11.04 -8.73
C VAL A 49 15.02 -9.87 -9.64
N LEU A 50 16.17 -9.93 -10.32
CA LEU A 50 16.60 -8.86 -11.23
C LEU A 50 15.52 -8.58 -12.28
N VAL A 51 15.14 -7.32 -12.40
CA VAL A 51 14.22 -6.84 -13.43
C VAL A 51 15.04 -6.70 -14.72
N THR A 52 15.34 -7.83 -15.36
CA THR A 52 16.09 -7.83 -16.61
C THR A 52 15.18 -7.43 -17.75
N ARG A 53 15.62 -6.47 -18.56
CA ARG A 53 15.00 -6.14 -19.84
C ARG A 53 14.95 -7.39 -20.72
N ARG A 54 13.77 -7.78 -21.19
CA ARG A 54 13.67 -8.64 -22.38
C ARG A 54 14.09 -7.82 -23.61
N LYS A 55 15.40 -7.79 -23.89
CA LYS A 55 15.97 -7.11 -25.05
C LYS A 55 15.98 -8.09 -26.23
N GLY A 56 14.85 -8.22 -26.92
CA GLY A 56 14.73 -9.11 -28.08
C GLY A 56 13.96 -8.48 -29.23
N ARG A 57 14.34 -8.79 -30.47
CA ARG A 57 13.66 -8.36 -31.71
C ARG A 57 12.21 -8.87 -31.82
N ARG A 58 11.80 -9.76 -30.90
CA ARG A 58 10.45 -10.33 -30.75
C ARG A 58 9.72 -9.82 -29.51
N SER A 59 10.22 -8.77 -28.86
CA SER A 59 9.46 -8.12 -27.79
C SER A 59 8.26 -7.47 -28.48
N ALA A 60 7.06 -7.95 -28.17
CA ALA A 60 5.84 -7.38 -28.70
C ALA A 60 5.84 -5.87 -28.42
N PRO A 61 5.32 -5.03 -29.34
CA PRO A 61 5.16 -3.61 -29.06
C PRO A 61 4.41 -3.48 -27.73
N SER A 62 4.92 -2.64 -26.83
CA SER A 62 4.35 -2.44 -25.51
C SER A 62 2.89 -1.99 -25.67
N THR A 63 1.96 -2.92 -25.42
CA THR A 63 0.56 -2.58 -25.27
C THR A 63 0.42 -1.67 -24.06
N THR A 64 -0.51 -0.73 -24.07
CA THR A 64 -0.76 0.15 -22.93
C THR A 64 -0.93 -0.70 -21.66
N PRO A 65 -0.15 -0.43 -20.59
CA PRO A 65 -0.23 -1.19 -19.35
C PRO A 65 -1.65 -1.24 -18.82
N GLY A 66 -2.05 -2.39 -18.26
CA GLY A 66 -3.34 -2.54 -17.59
C GLY A 66 -3.48 -1.58 -16.41
N ALA A 67 -4.70 -1.30 -15.95
CA ALA A 67 -4.91 -0.35 -14.86
C ALA A 67 -4.17 -0.74 -13.56
N GLY A 68 -4.08 -2.03 -13.24
CA GLY A 68 -3.30 -2.54 -12.11
C GLY A 68 -1.80 -2.35 -12.28
N GLU A 69 -1.26 -2.69 -13.46
CA GLU A 69 0.15 -2.49 -13.81
C GLU A 69 0.56 -1.01 -13.71
N ARG A 70 -0.33 -0.09 -14.09
CA ARG A 70 -0.09 1.36 -13.93
C ARG A 70 0.03 1.78 -12.47
N LYS A 71 -0.77 1.21 -11.57
CA LYS A 71 -0.69 1.51 -10.13
C LYS A 71 0.63 1.02 -9.53
N VAL A 72 1.02 -0.21 -9.88
CA VAL A 72 2.31 -0.79 -9.42
C VAL A 72 3.49 0.05 -9.91
N LEU A 73 3.50 0.45 -11.19
CA LEU A 73 4.55 1.31 -11.74
C LEU A 73 4.59 2.70 -11.10
N ALA A 74 3.42 3.29 -10.80
CA ALA A 74 3.35 4.58 -10.13
C ALA A 74 3.93 4.50 -8.71
N ARG A 75 3.60 3.44 -7.96
CA ARG A 75 4.16 3.18 -6.63
C ARG A 75 5.67 2.95 -6.68
N ALA A 76 6.13 2.10 -7.61
CA ALA A 76 7.56 1.85 -7.81
C ALA A 76 8.34 3.14 -8.13
N ARG A 77 7.73 4.07 -8.88
CA ARG A 77 8.33 5.39 -9.14
C ARG A 77 8.47 6.22 -7.88
N GLU A 78 7.40 6.32 -7.10
CA GLU A 78 7.39 7.08 -5.85
C GLU A 78 8.44 6.55 -4.85
N ASP A 79 8.54 5.23 -4.74
CA ASP A 79 9.52 4.57 -3.86
C ASP A 79 10.97 4.87 -4.33
N LEU A 80 11.23 4.82 -5.65
CA LEU A 80 12.53 5.15 -6.22
C LEU A 80 12.88 6.65 -6.09
N ASP A 81 11.93 7.54 -6.33
CA ASP A 81 12.14 8.99 -6.15
C ASP A 81 12.43 9.35 -4.68
N THR A 82 11.75 8.66 -3.75
CA THR A 82 12.01 8.76 -2.31
C THR A 82 13.42 8.30 -1.97
N LEU A 83 13.86 7.17 -2.53
CA LEU A 83 15.23 6.67 -2.35
C LEU A 83 16.27 7.66 -2.89
N ILE A 84 16.10 8.15 -4.12
CA ILE A 84 17.06 9.08 -4.74
C ILE A 84 17.18 10.35 -3.90
N THR A 85 16.06 10.92 -3.46
CA THR A 85 16.04 12.07 -2.55
C THR A 85 16.81 11.78 -1.26
N ALA A 86 16.51 10.65 -0.59
CA ALA A 86 17.12 10.30 0.69
C ALA A 86 18.64 10.04 0.59
N VAL A 87 19.10 9.50 -0.55
CA VAL A 87 20.52 9.29 -0.87
C VAL A 87 21.21 10.64 -1.12
N HIS A 88 20.60 11.53 -1.89
CA HIS A 88 21.14 12.86 -2.22
C HIS A 88 21.23 13.77 -1.00
N ASP A 89 20.22 13.77 -0.13
CA ASP A 89 20.19 14.54 1.12
C ASP A 89 21.35 14.18 2.07
N ARG A 90 21.87 12.96 1.94
CA ARG A 90 23.01 12.45 2.71
C ARG A 90 24.36 12.70 2.02
N GLY A 91 24.38 13.37 0.87
CA GLY A 91 25.58 13.65 0.09
C GLY A 91 26.15 12.43 -0.64
N TRP A 92 25.28 11.49 -0.99
CA TRP A 92 25.62 10.31 -1.79
C TRP A 92 24.95 10.39 -3.16
N VAL A 93 25.49 9.63 -4.11
CA VAL A 93 24.86 9.36 -5.41
C VAL A 93 24.89 7.87 -5.68
N LEU A 94 23.84 7.36 -6.33
CA LEU A 94 23.71 5.93 -6.62
C LEU A 94 24.68 5.50 -7.72
N GLY A 95 24.80 6.30 -8.78
CA GLY A 95 25.75 6.03 -9.87
C GLY A 95 25.47 4.73 -10.63
N ALA A 96 24.22 4.26 -10.63
CA ALA A 96 23.83 3.03 -11.31
C ALA A 96 23.84 3.20 -12.83
N SER A 97 24.14 2.11 -13.55
CA SER A 97 24.12 2.12 -15.01
C SER A 97 22.68 2.13 -15.55
N PRO A 98 22.38 2.89 -16.62
CA PRO A 98 21.02 2.99 -17.16
C PRO A 98 20.39 1.63 -17.50
N GLY A 99 19.17 1.40 -17.03
CA GLY A 99 18.36 0.22 -17.35
C GLY A 99 18.80 -1.07 -16.64
N GLU A 100 19.72 -0.96 -15.68
CA GLU A 100 20.21 -2.08 -14.86
C GLU A 100 20.07 -1.76 -13.37
N GLY A 101 20.28 -2.77 -12.53
CA GLY A 101 20.39 -2.57 -11.08
C GLY A 101 19.08 -2.53 -10.31
N LEU A 102 17.93 -2.70 -10.94
CA LEU A 102 16.65 -2.84 -10.25
C LEU A 102 16.30 -4.33 -10.06
N ALA A 103 15.79 -4.68 -8.89
CA ALA A 103 15.21 -5.98 -8.60
C ALA A 103 13.81 -5.84 -8.03
N MET A 104 13.01 -6.89 -8.19
CA MET A 104 11.68 -7.01 -7.63
C MET A 104 11.71 -7.96 -6.44
N ARG A 105 11.09 -7.56 -5.34
CA ARG A 105 10.87 -8.39 -4.16
C ARG A 105 9.69 -9.34 -4.40
N SER A 106 9.52 -10.32 -3.52
CA SER A 106 8.41 -11.28 -3.60
C SER A 106 7.04 -10.62 -3.42
N ASP A 107 6.97 -9.50 -2.71
CA ASP A 107 5.74 -8.71 -2.51
C ASP A 107 5.41 -7.78 -3.69
N GLY A 108 6.21 -7.80 -4.76
CA GLY A 108 6.05 -6.93 -5.93
C GLY A 108 6.61 -5.52 -5.77
N SER A 109 7.18 -5.18 -4.61
CA SER A 109 7.92 -3.92 -4.42
C SER A 109 9.27 -3.97 -5.14
N VAL A 110 9.84 -2.79 -5.40
CA VAL A 110 11.12 -2.66 -6.10
C VAL A 110 12.23 -2.32 -5.12
N THR A 111 13.43 -2.86 -5.38
CA THR A 111 14.65 -2.58 -4.61
C THR A 111 15.84 -2.40 -5.53
N VAL A 112 16.83 -1.61 -5.11
CA VAL A 112 18.05 -1.37 -5.89
C VAL A 112 19.10 -2.44 -5.61
N GLN A 113 19.30 -3.35 -6.55
CA GLN A 113 20.25 -4.45 -6.42
C GLN A 113 21.70 -4.03 -6.67
N ASP A 114 21.94 -3.16 -7.66
CA ASP A 114 23.28 -2.70 -8.04
C ASP A 114 23.64 -1.41 -7.32
N LEU A 115 24.56 -1.52 -6.35
CA LEU A 115 25.14 -0.40 -5.63
C LEU A 115 26.61 -0.19 -6.00
N GLY A 116 27.10 -0.79 -7.10
CA GLY A 116 28.51 -0.71 -7.49
C GLY A 116 29.00 0.71 -7.83
N GLY A 117 28.07 1.60 -8.19
CA GLY A 117 28.34 3.02 -8.46
C GLY A 117 28.21 3.95 -7.24
N LEU A 118 27.77 3.42 -6.09
CA LEU A 118 27.42 4.20 -4.91
C LEU A 118 28.66 4.89 -4.33
N ARG A 119 28.60 6.21 -4.18
CA ARG A 119 29.74 7.00 -3.69
C ARG A 119 29.29 8.31 -3.06
N LYS A 120 30.13 8.87 -2.19
CA LYS A 120 29.94 10.22 -1.65
C LYS A 120 30.26 11.24 -2.73
N GLU A 121 29.24 11.92 -3.20
CA GLU A 121 29.32 12.99 -4.19
C GLU A 121 28.07 13.86 -4.05
N SER A 122 28.21 15.17 -4.24
CA SER A 122 27.10 16.14 -4.18
C SER A 122 27.01 16.97 -5.46
N SER A 123 27.49 16.42 -6.57
CA SER A 123 27.46 17.07 -7.88
C SER A 123 26.03 17.07 -8.43
N ALA A 124 25.53 18.24 -8.85
CA ALA A 124 24.22 18.34 -9.48
C ALA A 124 24.09 17.46 -10.74
N MET A 125 25.19 17.24 -11.47
CA MET A 125 25.17 16.36 -12.65
C MET A 125 24.91 14.90 -12.27
N ALA A 126 25.61 14.40 -11.24
CA ALA A 126 25.43 13.04 -10.76
C ALA A 126 24.00 12.82 -10.18
N GLN A 127 23.42 13.86 -9.56
CA GLN A 127 22.03 13.81 -9.12
C GLN A 127 21.03 13.76 -10.27
N VAL A 128 21.31 14.46 -11.38
CA VAL A 128 20.51 14.39 -12.60
C VAL A 128 20.62 13.00 -13.24
N ASP A 129 21.83 12.44 -13.30
CA ASP A 129 22.06 11.09 -13.84
C ASP A 129 21.27 10.01 -13.06
N ASP A 130 21.23 10.10 -11.72
CA ASP A 130 20.43 9.20 -10.89
C ASP A 130 18.92 9.30 -11.19
N ARG A 131 18.40 10.51 -11.46
CA ARG A 131 16.99 10.69 -11.88
C ARG A 131 16.72 10.11 -13.26
N LEU A 132 17.65 10.29 -14.20
CA LEU A 132 17.56 9.68 -15.54
C LEU A 132 17.62 8.16 -15.47
N TRP A 133 18.35 7.60 -14.50
CA TRP A 133 18.35 6.17 -14.23
C TRP A 133 16.96 5.66 -13.82
N VAL A 134 16.24 6.36 -12.92
CA VAL A 134 14.85 6.00 -12.54
C VAL A 134 13.94 5.93 -13.77
N ASP A 135 14.00 6.95 -14.64
CA ASP A 135 13.22 6.97 -15.88
C ASP A 135 13.60 5.81 -16.83
N SER A 136 14.89 5.44 -16.84
CA SER A 136 15.43 4.36 -17.66
C SER A 136 14.95 2.99 -17.20
N VAL A 137 14.92 2.72 -15.89
CA VAL A 137 14.49 1.42 -15.35
C VAL A 137 12.96 1.24 -15.42
N LEU A 138 12.18 2.32 -15.31
CA LEU A 138 10.71 2.28 -15.39
C LEU A 138 10.12 2.39 -16.81
N HIS A 139 10.96 2.53 -17.84
CA HIS A 139 10.52 2.66 -19.25
C HIS A 139 9.61 3.87 -19.54
N ASP A 140 9.64 4.93 -18.73
CA ASP A 140 8.79 6.12 -18.96
C ASP A 140 9.37 7.06 -20.05
N GLN A 141 10.65 6.89 -20.39
CA GLN A 141 11.31 7.71 -21.43
C GLN A 141 10.65 7.57 -22.81
N ASP A 142 10.16 6.38 -23.17
CA ASP A 142 9.50 6.16 -24.46
C ASP A 142 8.09 6.75 -24.52
N ARG A 143 7.44 6.98 -23.37
CA ARG A 143 6.07 7.51 -23.30
C ARG A 143 6.01 9.02 -23.45
N THR A 144 6.93 9.74 -22.81
CA THR A 144 6.99 11.19 -22.89
C THR A 144 7.43 11.67 -24.29
N LEU A 145 8.28 10.90 -24.98
CA LEU A 145 8.66 11.17 -26.36
C LEU A 145 7.53 10.89 -27.36
N ARG A 146 6.80 9.77 -27.22
CA ARG A 146 5.66 9.47 -28.11
C ARG A 146 4.50 10.44 -27.96
N ARG A 147 4.19 10.92 -26.76
CA ARG A 147 3.15 11.94 -26.57
C ARG A 147 3.49 13.27 -27.28
N ARG A 148 4.77 13.55 -27.53
CA ARG A 148 5.22 14.72 -28.29
C ARG A 148 5.16 14.52 -29.80
N ILE A 149 5.27 13.29 -30.28
CA ILE A 149 5.21 12.95 -31.71
C ILE A 149 3.76 12.67 -32.16
N ASP A 150 2.96 12.03 -31.29
CA ASP A 150 1.58 11.62 -31.54
C ASP A 150 0.55 12.54 -30.86
N GLY A 151 0.98 13.68 -30.30
CA GLY A 151 0.07 14.70 -29.82
C GLY A 151 -0.75 15.27 -30.99
N PRO A 152 -2.09 15.39 -30.87
CA PRO A 152 -2.91 15.94 -31.94
C PRO A 152 -2.42 17.35 -32.23
N ALA A 153 -2.08 17.61 -33.49
CA ALA A 153 -1.91 18.97 -34.00
C ALA A 153 -3.09 19.79 -33.46
N ALA A 154 -2.79 20.74 -32.59
CA ALA A 154 -3.77 21.63 -32.00
C ALA A 154 -4.65 22.14 -33.13
N ALA A 155 -5.94 21.82 -33.04
CA ALA A 155 -6.94 22.28 -33.97
C ALA A 155 -6.79 23.80 -34.09
N THR A 156 -6.28 24.25 -35.24
CA THR A 156 -6.37 25.63 -35.66
C THR A 156 -7.85 25.98 -35.64
N PRO A 157 -8.31 26.99 -34.87
CA PRO A 157 -9.69 27.42 -34.99
C PRO A 157 -9.89 27.87 -36.43
N ALA A 158 -10.85 27.22 -37.09
CA ALA A 158 -11.26 27.53 -38.45
C ALA A 158 -11.75 28.99 -38.51
N SER A 159 -10.86 29.90 -38.92
CA SER A 159 -11.26 31.20 -39.42
C SER A 159 -11.45 31.07 -40.92
N SER A 160 -12.69 30.76 -41.32
CA SER A 160 -13.14 30.92 -42.69
C SER A 160 -13.23 32.41 -43.01
N GLY A 161 -12.18 32.94 -43.65
CA GLY A 161 -12.14 34.26 -44.28
C GLY A 161 -11.16 34.23 -45.45
N MET A 162 -11.69 34.36 -46.66
CA MET A 162 -11.05 34.20 -47.98
C MET A 162 -10.11 35.39 -48.35
N PRO A 163 -9.43 35.42 -49.52
CA PRO A 163 -7.98 35.30 -49.67
C PRO A 163 -7.28 36.59 -50.12
N ALA A 164 -5.96 36.68 -49.94
CA ALA A 164 -5.13 37.58 -50.74
C ALA A 164 -3.75 36.94 -51.00
N ARG A 165 -3.45 36.78 -52.29
CA ARG A 165 -2.15 36.39 -52.84
C ARG A 165 -1.10 37.40 -52.39
N PHE A 166 0.00 36.96 -51.79
CA PHE A 166 1.25 37.72 -51.83
C PHE A 166 2.43 36.82 -52.17
N SER A 167 3.18 37.33 -53.12
CA SER A 167 4.20 36.69 -53.94
C SER A 167 5.56 36.72 -53.23
N PRO A 168 6.46 35.75 -53.47
CA PRO A 168 7.80 35.75 -52.91
C PRO A 168 8.70 36.65 -53.77
N ASN A 169 8.77 37.96 -53.49
CA ASN A 169 9.77 38.84 -54.12
C ASN A 169 9.94 40.22 -53.46
N ASP A 170 10.03 40.30 -52.13
CA ASP A 170 10.47 41.53 -51.43
C ASP A 170 11.73 41.29 -50.57
N LEU A 171 12.71 40.59 -51.17
CA LEU A 171 14.11 40.66 -50.79
C LEU A 171 14.81 41.61 -51.76
N ASP A 172 14.72 42.91 -51.49
CA ASP A 172 15.75 43.90 -51.83
C ASP A 172 15.27 45.29 -51.42
N ARG A 173 16.07 45.97 -50.58
CA ARG A 173 16.29 47.43 -50.54
C ARG A 173 16.42 48.00 -49.13
N ALA A 174 17.64 47.89 -48.58
CA ALA A 174 18.42 48.95 -47.92
C ALA A 174 19.66 48.25 -47.31
N GLY A 175 20.82 48.25 -47.97
CA GLY A 175 21.67 49.44 -48.11
C GLY A 175 22.40 49.68 -46.79
N ILE A 176 23.45 48.90 -46.47
CA ILE A 176 24.87 49.30 -46.54
C ILE A 176 25.21 50.50 -45.64
N LEU A 177 26.09 50.25 -44.66
CA LEU A 177 27.30 51.00 -44.26
C LEU A 177 27.84 50.29 -43.01
N ASP A 178 28.78 49.36 -43.10
CA ASP A 178 30.24 49.57 -43.22
C ASP A 178 30.80 50.56 -42.20
N ARG A 179 31.39 50.05 -41.11
CA ARG A 179 32.60 50.64 -40.50
C ARG A 179 33.31 49.70 -39.53
N ALA A 180 34.44 49.20 -40.04
CA ALA A 180 35.74 49.05 -39.38
C ALA A 180 35.84 49.22 -37.85
N GLY A 181 36.44 48.18 -37.24
CA GLY A 181 37.61 48.30 -36.38
C GLY A 181 37.38 48.81 -34.96
N LEU A 182 37.80 48.00 -33.97
CA LEU A 182 38.96 48.27 -33.12
C LEU A 182 38.93 47.32 -31.89
N ASP A 183 40.11 46.74 -31.66
CA ASP A 183 40.74 46.53 -30.35
C ASP A 183 40.19 45.47 -29.39
N GLU A 184 40.84 44.31 -29.45
CA GLU A 184 41.71 43.78 -28.39
C GLU A 184 41.73 44.60 -27.09
N GLN A 185 41.06 44.09 -26.04
CA GLN A 185 41.34 44.50 -24.66
C GLN A 185 41.35 43.26 -23.75
N THR A 186 42.58 42.79 -23.51
CA THR A 186 43.01 42.00 -22.36
C THR A 186 42.98 42.83 -21.07
N ALA A 187 43.08 42.12 -19.93
CA ALA A 187 43.00 42.54 -18.52
C ALA A 187 41.55 42.54 -17.98
N ASP A 188 41.26 42.10 -16.76
CA ASP A 188 42.09 42.14 -15.56
C ASP A 188 41.57 41.15 -14.50
N ALA A 189 42.47 40.79 -13.60
CA ALA A 189 42.28 39.93 -12.45
C ALA A 189 41.21 40.47 -11.49
N GLY A 190 40.21 39.64 -11.20
CA GLY A 190 39.27 39.84 -10.10
C GLY A 190 39.56 38.88 -8.97
N ASP A 191 40.38 39.36 -8.03
CA ASP A 191 40.66 38.77 -6.72
C ASP A 191 39.35 38.63 -5.92
N GLY A 192 38.79 37.43 -5.92
CA GLY A 192 37.56 37.07 -5.21
C GLY A 192 37.87 36.71 -3.77
N THR A 193 37.60 37.64 -2.87
CA THR A 193 37.70 37.56 -1.41
C THR A 193 37.13 36.25 -0.85
N GLN A 194 37.99 35.43 -0.22
CA GLN A 194 37.58 34.26 0.55
C GLN A 194 36.79 34.69 1.79
N VAL A 195 35.52 34.29 1.85
CA VAL A 195 34.69 34.38 3.06
C VAL A 195 35.12 33.25 4.01
N PRO A 196 35.54 33.54 5.26
CA PRO A 196 35.87 32.50 6.22
C PRO A 196 34.60 31.76 6.67
N GLY A 197 34.50 30.48 6.32
CA GLY A 197 33.46 29.59 6.84
C GLY A 197 33.65 29.30 8.34
N PRO A 198 32.56 29.07 9.09
CA PRO A 198 32.63 28.80 10.53
C PRO A 198 33.36 27.48 10.83
N SER A 199 34.26 27.53 11.83
CA SER A 199 34.95 26.34 12.38
C SER A 199 33.97 25.22 12.74
N PRO A 200 34.23 23.97 12.32
CA PRO A 200 33.46 22.83 12.80
C PRO A 200 33.71 22.62 14.30
N ALA A 201 32.63 22.45 15.05
CA ALA A 201 32.68 22.14 16.48
C ALA A 201 33.42 20.81 16.73
N PRO A 202 34.22 20.69 17.80
CA PRO A 202 34.93 19.46 18.11
C PRO A 202 33.95 18.34 18.47
N LEU A 203 34.21 17.16 17.91
CA LEU A 203 33.46 15.92 18.16
C LEU A 203 33.57 15.51 19.65
N PRO A 204 32.49 14.99 20.25
CA PRO A 204 32.52 14.49 21.62
C PRO A 204 33.39 13.23 21.73
N GLU A 205 34.19 13.16 22.80
CA GLU A 205 35.09 12.03 23.09
C GLU A 205 34.33 10.69 23.28
N PRO A 206 34.93 9.57 22.88
CA PRO A 206 34.35 8.24 23.05
C PRO A 206 34.24 7.86 24.53
N ARG A 207 33.00 7.64 25.00
CA ARG A 207 32.74 7.11 26.34
C ARG A 207 33.28 5.68 26.44
N ALA A 208 34.16 5.46 27.41
CA ALA A 208 34.70 4.15 27.73
C ALA A 208 33.57 3.14 28.05
N LEU A 209 33.56 2.03 27.31
CA LEU A 209 32.74 0.86 27.58
C LEU A 209 33.11 0.28 28.94
N ARG A 210 32.26 0.48 29.94
CA ARG A 210 32.28 -0.34 31.16
C ARG A 210 31.84 -1.74 30.80
N GLN A 211 32.81 -2.64 30.62
CA GLN A 211 32.62 -4.07 30.83
C GLN A 211 31.95 -4.26 32.18
N ARG A 212 30.73 -4.80 32.19
CA ARG A 212 30.08 -5.27 33.40
C ARG A 212 30.08 -6.78 33.36
N ASP A 213 30.93 -7.33 34.22
CA ASP A 213 31.07 -8.75 34.50
C ASP A 213 29.72 -9.40 34.77
N ARG A 214 29.53 -10.57 34.15
CA ARG A 214 28.57 -11.59 34.59
C ARG A 214 29.22 -12.39 35.71
N PRO A 215 28.55 -12.50 36.87
CA PRO A 215 28.57 -13.74 37.63
C PRO A 215 27.17 -14.35 37.65
N GLY A 216 27.12 -15.64 37.34
CA GLY A 216 25.87 -16.39 37.25
C GLY A 216 25.30 -16.86 38.60
N ALA A 217 24.46 -17.89 38.44
CA ALA A 217 23.90 -18.80 39.44
C ALA A 217 22.56 -18.42 40.10
N ARG A 218 21.55 -19.23 39.69
CA ARG A 218 20.61 -19.98 40.55
C ARG A 218 19.41 -19.27 41.19
N SER A 219 18.24 -19.74 40.73
CA SER A 219 17.12 -20.29 41.54
C SER A 219 15.94 -19.39 41.95
N LEU A 220 14.77 -20.03 41.86
CA LEU A 220 13.52 -19.88 42.64
C LEU A 220 12.49 -18.82 42.23
N VAL A 221 11.44 -19.32 41.57
CA VAL A 221 10.01 -18.98 41.78
C VAL A 221 9.66 -19.33 43.25
N PRO A 222 8.72 -18.70 44.00
CA PRO A 222 7.44 -18.11 43.55
C PRO A 222 6.94 -16.82 44.25
N SER A 223 5.81 -16.35 43.74
CA SER A 223 4.70 -15.65 44.42
C SER A 223 4.82 -14.16 44.78
N GLY A 224 3.85 -13.38 44.27
CA GLY A 224 2.97 -12.62 45.17
C GLY A 224 2.90 -11.10 45.00
N ALA A 225 1.75 -10.67 44.47
CA ALA A 225 0.95 -9.52 44.93
C ALA A 225 1.33 -8.07 44.53
N ARG A 226 0.36 -7.49 43.78
CA ARG A 226 -0.23 -6.14 43.94
C ARG A 226 0.66 -4.93 43.66
N ALA A 227 0.47 -4.39 42.45
CA ALA A 227 0.34 -2.95 42.27
C ALA A 227 -1.01 -2.68 41.58
N ARG A 228 -1.88 -1.97 42.29
CA ARG A 228 -3.20 -1.51 41.84
C ARG A 228 -3.04 -0.12 41.21
N ARG A 229 -3.80 0.10 40.13
CA ARG A 229 -4.38 1.37 39.67
C ARG A 229 -3.40 2.42 39.11
N ASP A 230 -3.39 2.53 37.79
CA ASP A 230 -4.06 3.64 37.09
C ASP A 230 -3.87 3.48 35.58
N SER A 231 -4.95 3.13 34.87
CA SER A 231 -5.13 3.31 33.42
C SER A 231 -6.59 3.04 33.11
N LEU A 232 -7.36 4.12 33.04
CA LEU A 232 -8.74 4.13 32.58
C LEU A 232 -8.78 3.72 31.10
N ALA A 233 -9.45 2.59 30.89
CA ALA A 233 -9.90 1.97 29.64
C ALA A 233 -10.03 2.89 28.41
N THR A 234 -9.06 2.76 27.51
CA THR A 234 -9.18 3.04 26.08
C THR A 234 -9.82 1.82 25.39
N LEU A 235 -11.14 1.90 25.18
CA LEU A 235 -11.93 0.95 24.40
C LEU A 235 -11.96 1.38 22.93
N GLY A 236 -11.56 0.48 22.01
CA GLY A 236 -11.92 0.58 20.59
C GLY A 236 -10.84 0.10 19.62
N THR A 237 -10.76 -1.22 19.40
CA THR A 237 -9.80 -1.88 18.50
C THR A 237 -10.49 -2.59 17.32
N VAL A 238 -10.04 -2.22 16.11
CA VAL A 238 -9.85 -3.02 14.87
C VAL A 238 -11.07 -3.42 14.03
N VAL A 239 -11.09 -2.98 12.76
CA VAL A 239 -12.05 -3.30 11.68
C VAL A 239 -11.96 -4.76 11.17
N LEU A 240 -11.11 -5.61 11.75
CA LEU A 240 -11.15 -7.07 11.62
C LEU A 240 -11.63 -7.83 12.88
N VAL A 241 -11.91 -7.12 13.98
CA VAL A 241 -12.54 -7.63 15.23
C VAL A 241 -13.79 -6.81 15.62
N GLY A 242 -14.13 -5.79 14.83
CA GLY A 242 -15.11 -4.75 15.14
C GLY A 242 -16.58 -5.11 14.97
N VAL A 243 -16.97 -6.39 15.14
CA VAL A 243 -18.39 -6.81 15.06
C VAL A 243 -18.91 -7.49 16.33
N LEU A 244 -18.08 -7.79 17.35
CA LEU A 244 -18.58 -8.46 18.56
C LEU A 244 -18.75 -7.59 19.82
N LEU A 245 -18.39 -6.30 19.82
CA LEU A 245 -18.55 -5.44 21.02
C LEU A 245 -19.15 -4.04 20.77
N GLY A 246 -19.82 -3.82 19.63
CA GLY A 246 -20.43 -2.52 19.27
C GLY A 246 -21.96 -2.42 19.38
N GLY A 247 -22.65 -3.48 19.80
CA GLY A 247 -24.12 -3.57 19.76
C GLY A 247 -24.90 -2.85 20.86
N VAL A 248 -24.28 -2.03 21.73
CA VAL A 248 -24.97 -1.39 22.87
C VAL A 248 -24.77 0.14 22.93
N GLY A 249 -24.14 0.76 21.92
CA GLY A 249 -23.73 2.17 21.98
C GLY A 249 -24.48 3.18 21.11
N TRP A 250 -25.42 2.75 20.26
CA TRP A 250 -26.16 3.64 19.34
C TRP A 250 -27.63 3.79 19.73
N SER A 251 -27.91 3.85 21.03
CA SER A 251 -29.23 4.19 21.53
C SER A 251 -29.10 5.24 22.63
N ILE A 252 -29.52 6.46 22.27
CA ILE A 252 -29.94 7.55 23.16
C ILE A 252 -28.78 8.27 23.87
N MET A 253 -28.23 9.31 23.23
CA MET A 253 -27.83 10.52 23.95
C MET A 253 -29.03 11.48 23.94
N PRO A 254 -29.48 11.96 25.11
CA PRO A 254 -30.64 12.82 25.21
C PRO A 254 -30.33 14.18 24.59
N ARG A 255 -31.25 14.62 23.74
CA ARG A 255 -31.38 16.01 23.33
C ARG A 255 -31.52 16.87 24.60
N GLU A 256 -30.48 17.62 24.96
CA GLU A 256 -30.57 18.69 25.96
C GLU A 256 -31.44 19.80 25.39
N GLY A 257 -32.75 19.57 25.46
CA GLY A 257 -33.79 20.58 25.37
C GLY A 257 -34.46 20.63 26.73
N SER A 258 -34.16 21.68 27.48
CA SER A 258 -34.81 22.05 28.73
C SER A 258 -36.33 21.92 28.61
N SER A 259 -36.91 20.99 29.36
CA SER A 259 -38.33 21.00 29.73
C SER A 259 -38.47 20.28 31.06
N GLU A 260 -38.85 21.08 32.03
CA GLU A 260 -39.13 20.86 33.44
C GLU A 260 -40.07 19.67 33.71
N PRO A 261 -39.82 18.83 34.74
CA PRO A 261 -40.68 17.69 35.05
C PRO A 261 -41.87 18.11 35.91
N GLN A 262 -43.08 17.92 35.37
CA GLN A 262 -44.33 17.99 36.11
C GLN A 262 -44.70 16.58 36.63
N PRO A 263 -44.95 16.38 37.94
CA PRO A 263 -45.37 15.09 38.45
C PRO A 263 -46.89 14.95 38.31
N ALA A 264 -47.35 13.88 37.66
CA ALA A 264 -48.75 13.46 37.74
C ALA A 264 -48.84 11.95 37.99
N THR A 265 -49.29 11.69 39.21
CA THR A 265 -49.92 10.50 39.78
C THR A 265 -50.76 9.63 38.84
N ALA A 266 -50.56 8.31 39.02
CA ALA A 266 -51.55 7.24 39.13
C ALA A 266 -52.59 7.03 38.01
N THR A 267 -52.67 5.82 37.47
CA THR A 267 -53.70 4.84 37.88
C THR A 267 -53.47 3.48 37.21
N ALA A 268 -53.59 2.43 38.02
CA ALA A 268 -53.75 1.06 37.57
C ALA A 268 -55.14 0.88 36.92
N SER A 269 -55.23 0.01 35.91
CA SER A 269 -56.50 -0.62 35.58
C SER A 269 -56.26 -2.03 35.03
N ALA A 270 -56.79 -2.99 35.78
CA ALA A 270 -56.91 -4.39 35.41
C ALA A 270 -58.33 -4.62 34.85
N ALA A 271 -58.42 -5.22 33.66
CA ALA A 271 -59.55 -5.99 33.11
C ALA A 271 -59.09 -6.48 31.73
N GLY A 272 -59.10 -7.76 31.37
CA GLY A 272 -60.16 -8.73 31.59
C GLY A 272 -61.13 -8.67 30.41
N ALA A 273 -60.88 -9.44 29.34
CA ALA A 273 -61.90 -9.83 28.36
C ALA A 273 -61.45 -11.04 27.53
N GLN A 274 -62.15 -12.14 27.75
CA GLN A 274 -62.28 -13.29 26.85
C GLN A 274 -63.00 -12.86 25.57
N ALA A 275 -62.74 -13.53 24.42
CA ALA A 275 -63.79 -14.08 23.55
C ALA A 275 -63.24 -14.75 22.25
N THR A 276 -63.59 -16.03 22.12
CA THR A 276 -64.15 -16.72 20.93
C THR A 276 -63.39 -16.84 19.60
N ALA A 277 -62.88 -18.05 19.38
CA ALA A 277 -63.15 -19.00 18.27
C ALA A 277 -63.64 -18.50 16.89
N SER A 278 -62.93 -18.94 15.84
CA SER A 278 -63.43 -19.47 14.55
C SER A 278 -62.21 -20.11 13.85
N SER A 279 -62.00 -21.43 13.82
CA SER A 279 -62.72 -22.49 13.11
C SER A 279 -62.98 -22.18 11.63
N SER A 280 -62.05 -22.59 10.77
CA SER A 280 -62.33 -22.99 9.38
C SER A 280 -61.29 -24.01 8.95
N ALA A 281 -61.80 -25.22 8.72
CA ALA A 281 -61.08 -26.41 8.32
C ALA A 281 -61.01 -26.49 6.76
N PRO A 282 -60.40 -27.55 6.18
CA PRO A 282 -59.66 -27.48 4.93
C PRO A 282 -60.54 -27.72 3.69
N HIS A 283 -60.07 -27.27 2.53
CA HIS A 283 -60.58 -27.72 1.24
C HIS A 283 -59.52 -28.53 0.53
N SER A 284 -59.75 -29.84 0.51
CA SER A 284 -59.08 -30.80 -0.35
C SER A 284 -59.59 -30.62 -1.79
N HIS A 285 -58.68 -30.42 -2.73
CA HIS A 285 -58.94 -30.64 -4.15
C HIS A 285 -58.18 -31.90 -4.59
N PRO A 286 -58.88 -32.92 -5.13
CA PRO A 286 -58.27 -34.05 -5.78
C PRO A 286 -58.18 -33.79 -7.29
N GLY A 287 -57.03 -34.11 -7.89
CA GLY A 287 -56.89 -34.27 -9.33
C GLY A 287 -56.22 -33.09 -10.03
N ASP A 288 -54.90 -33.16 -10.16
CA ASP A 288 -54.33 -33.26 -11.49
C ASP A 288 -52.94 -33.91 -11.42
N THR A 289 -52.87 -35.12 -11.96
CA THR A 289 -51.64 -35.82 -12.33
C THR A 289 -50.98 -35.07 -13.48
N ALA A 290 -50.21 -34.03 -13.15
CA ALA A 290 -49.19 -33.48 -14.01
C ALA A 290 -47.83 -33.93 -13.48
N GLU A 291 -47.35 -35.02 -14.08
CA GLU A 291 -45.95 -35.35 -14.33
C GLU A 291 -44.96 -34.30 -13.78
N SER A 292 -44.57 -34.47 -12.52
CA SER A 292 -43.44 -33.74 -11.96
C SER A 292 -42.20 -34.22 -12.69
N PRO A 293 -41.47 -33.37 -13.45
CA PRO A 293 -40.14 -33.74 -13.90
C PRO A 293 -39.32 -34.10 -12.65
N PRO A 294 -38.39 -35.07 -12.73
CA PRO A 294 -37.51 -35.36 -11.61
C PRO A 294 -36.81 -34.06 -11.23
N GLY A 295 -37.27 -33.49 -10.11
CA GLY A 295 -36.66 -32.33 -9.50
C GLY A 295 -35.22 -32.72 -9.22
N ASP A 296 -34.31 -31.95 -9.80
CA ASP A 296 -32.87 -31.99 -9.62
C ASP A 296 -32.54 -31.52 -8.19
N ALA A 297 -33.13 -32.20 -7.21
CA ALA A 297 -32.88 -32.07 -5.79
C ALA A 297 -31.64 -32.90 -5.50
N GLY A 298 -30.47 -32.32 -5.78
CA GLY A 298 -29.22 -33.00 -5.49
C GLY A 298 -28.04 -32.67 -6.39
N ALA A 299 -27.96 -31.47 -6.98
CA ALA A 299 -26.64 -30.90 -7.21
C ALA A 299 -26.07 -30.46 -5.85
N ALA A 300 -25.85 -31.41 -4.95
CA ALA A 300 -24.85 -31.26 -3.92
C ALA A 300 -23.57 -30.94 -4.68
N SER A 301 -23.13 -29.67 -4.61
CA SER A 301 -21.90 -29.20 -5.22
C SER A 301 -20.83 -30.23 -4.97
N ALA A 302 -20.53 -31.03 -5.99
CA ALA A 302 -19.38 -31.90 -5.97
C ALA A 302 -18.21 -30.94 -5.80
N LEU A 303 -17.68 -30.86 -4.58
CA LEU A 303 -16.56 -30.00 -4.23
C LEU A 303 -15.47 -30.28 -5.26
N ARG A 304 -15.29 -29.32 -6.17
CA ARG A 304 -14.28 -29.44 -7.21
C ARG A 304 -12.95 -29.23 -6.53
N ALA A 305 -11.99 -30.06 -6.87
CA ALA A 305 -10.65 -29.90 -6.35
C ALA A 305 -10.17 -28.47 -6.63
N GLY A 306 -9.76 -27.76 -5.57
CA GLY A 306 -9.28 -26.40 -5.66
C GLY A 306 -7.87 -26.37 -6.26
N PRO A 307 -7.49 -25.30 -6.99
CA PRO A 307 -6.12 -25.13 -7.42
C PRO A 307 -5.19 -25.00 -6.22
N GLU A 308 -3.94 -25.43 -6.38
CA GLU A 308 -2.90 -25.25 -5.36
C GLU A 308 -2.68 -23.74 -5.09
N ILE A 309 -2.59 -23.37 -3.81
CA ILE A 309 -2.29 -22.00 -3.40
C ILE A 309 -0.77 -21.84 -3.44
N ALA A 310 -0.26 -21.39 -4.58
CA ALA A 310 1.19 -21.20 -4.80
C ALA A 310 1.78 -20.06 -3.96
N ASP A 311 0.99 -19.00 -3.74
CA ASP A 311 1.39 -17.82 -2.98
C ASP A 311 0.26 -17.45 -1.99
N PRO A 312 0.39 -17.83 -0.69
CA PRO A 312 -0.62 -17.52 0.30
C PRO A 312 -0.70 -16.02 0.63
N LEU A 313 0.38 -15.26 0.44
CA LEU A 313 0.41 -13.83 0.72
C LEU A 313 -0.35 -13.06 -0.36
N ALA A 314 -0.10 -13.37 -1.63
CA ALA A 314 -0.84 -12.79 -2.74
C ALA A 314 -2.35 -13.08 -2.63
N LEU A 315 -2.71 -14.33 -2.29
CA LEU A 315 -4.11 -14.70 -2.08
C LEU A 315 -4.73 -13.93 -0.89
N ALA A 316 -4.02 -13.81 0.23
CA ALA A 316 -4.52 -13.07 1.38
C ALA A 316 -4.75 -11.58 1.07
N TRP A 317 -3.86 -10.95 0.30
CA TRP A 317 -4.03 -9.58 -0.19
C TRP A 317 -5.27 -9.44 -1.07
N GLU A 318 -5.44 -10.31 -2.07
CA GLU A 318 -6.61 -10.29 -2.95
C GLU A 318 -7.92 -10.42 -2.16
N LEU A 319 -7.98 -11.37 -1.23
CA LEU A 319 -9.15 -11.59 -0.38
C LEU A 319 -9.44 -10.38 0.53
N ALA A 320 -8.40 -9.77 1.11
CA ALA A 320 -8.55 -8.60 1.98
C ALA A 320 -9.04 -7.37 1.21
N GLU A 321 -8.44 -7.07 0.05
CA GLU A 321 -8.88 -5.95 -0.81
C GLU A 321 -10.32 -6.14 -1.29
N ALA A 322 -10.67 -7.35 -1.75
CA ALA A 322 -12.01 -7.64 -2.24
C ALA A 322 -13.08 -7.52 -1.13
N ARG A 323 -12.79 -8.00 0.09
CA ARG A 323 -13.70 -7.80 1.25
C ARG A 323 -13.82 -6.34 1.62
N HIS A 324 -12.71 -5.61 1.70
CA HIS A 324 -12.73 -4.17 1.99
C HIS A 324 -13.61 -3.43 0.97
N ALA A 325 -13.36 -3.64 -0.32
CA ALA A 325 -14.10 -3.01 -1.41
C ALA A 325 -15.61 -3.29 -1.34
N TYR A 326 -15.99 -4.53 -1.00
CA TYR A 326 -17.38 -4.93 -0.80
C TYR A 326 -18.03 -4.21 0.38
N VAL A 327 -17.35 -4.21 1.54
CA VAL A 327 -17.86 -3.67 2.80
C VAL A 327 -18.04 -2.14 2.73
N ILE A 328 -17.15 -1.41 2.06
CA ILE A 328 -17.30 0.04 1.87
C ILE A 328 -18.21 0.42 0.69
N GLY A 329 -18.83 -0.56 0.02
CA GLY A 329 -19.76 -0.31 -1.09
C GLY A 329 -19.12 0.11 -2.41
N THR A 330 -17.80 -0.04 -2.58
CA THR A 330 -17.11 0.22 -3.86
C THR A 330 -17.20 -0.95 -4.84
N SER A 331 -17.55 -2.14 -4.36
CA SER A 331 -17.85 -3.34 -5.15
C SER A 331 -19.17 -3.95 -4.71
N ASP A 332 -19.99 -4.43 -5.65
CA ASP A 332 -21.22 -5.20 -5.37
C ASP A 332 -20.97 -6.71 -5.25
N THR A 333 -19.80 -7.17 -5.67
CA THR A 333 -19.40 -8.58 -5.61
C THR A 333 -18.68 -8.82 -4.29
N ALA A 334 -19.21 -9.68 -3.42
CA ALA A 334 -18.44 -10.15 -2.26
C ALA A 334 -17.74 -11.46 -2.54
N ILE A 335 -16.55 -11.55 -1.95
CA ILE A 335 -15.65 -12.69 -2.01
C ILE A 335 -15.92 -13.73 -0.90
N THR A 336 -16.95 -13.51 -0.07
CA THR A 336 -17.38 -14.45 0.95
C THR A 336 -18.33 -15.49 0.38
N ALA A 337 -18.24 -16.73 0.83
CA ALA A 337 -19.14 -17.79 0.42
C ALA A 337 -20.59 -17.45 0.79
N GLU A 338 -21.54 -17.73 -0.10
CA GLU A 338 -22.97 -17.51 0.17
C GLU A 338 -23.44 -18.28 1.41
N GLY A 339 -24.20 -17.62 2.28
CA GLY A 339 -24.70 -18.18 3.55
C GLY A 339 -23.63 -18.38 4.64
N SER A 340 -22.39 -17.98 4.39
CA SER A 340 -21.29 -18.17 5.33
C SER A 340 -21.32 -17.17 6.50
N SER A 341 -20.60 -17.49 7.58
CA SER A 341 -20.45 -16.59 8.72
C SER A 341 -19.73 -15.29 8.34
N ALA A 342 -18.74 -15.38 7.46
CA ALA A 342 -18.03 -14.20 6.95
C ALA A 342 -18.95 -13.31 6.11
N ARG A 343 -19.85 -13.91 5.30
CA ARG A 343 -20.85 -13.15 4.53
C ARG A 343 -21.77 -12.34 5.45
N ILE A 344 -22.32 -12.97 6.48
CA ILE A 344 -23.21 -12.29 7.44
C ILE A 344 -22.51 -11.11 8.13
N GLN A 345 -21.23 -11.28 8.46
CA GLN A 345 -20.43 -10.19 9.04
C GLN A 345 -20.21 -9.06 8.02
N ASP A 346 -19.82 -9.38 6.80
CA ASP A 346 -19.56 -8.38 5.75
C ASP A 346 -20.83 -7.59 5.40
N ASP A 347 -21.97 -8.27 5.26
CA ASP A 347 -23.26 -7.65 4.98
C ASP A 347 -23.68 -6.71 6.12
N ALA A 348 -23.46 -7.10 7.39
CA ALA A 348 -23.77 -6.26 8.54
C ALA A 348 -22.90 -5.00 8.60
N VAL A 349 -21.61 -5.09 8.26
CA VAL A 349 -20.74 -3.90 8.20
C VAL A 349 -21.09 -3.03 7.00
N ARG A 350 -21.39 -3.64 5.84
CA ARG A 350 -21.83 -2.91 4.65
C ARG A 350 -23.11 -2.12 4.91
N GLU A 351 -24.09 -2.73 5.57
CA GLU A 351 -25.31 -2.04 5.99
C GLU A 351 -25.00 -0.89 6.96
N ALA A 352 -24.10 -1.10 7.94
CA ALA A 352 -23.68 -0.03 8.84
C ALA A 352 -22.96 1.14 8.14
N TYR A 353 -22.37 0.90 6.96
CA TYR A 353 -21.68 1.89 6.14
C TYR A 353 -22.54 2.44 4.99
N SER A 354 -23.81 2.03 4.85
CA SER A 354 -24.64 2.39 3.70
C SER A 354 -24.78 3.91 3.48
N ASP A 355 -24.83 4.67 4.57
CA ASP A 355 -24.98 6.14 4.57
C ASP A 355 -23.68 6.86 5.01
N ILE A 356 -22.54 6.15 5.03
CA ILE A 356 -21.26 6.67 5.50
C ILE A 356 -20.25 6.65 4.35
N VAL A 357 -19.63 7.80 4.09
CA VAL A 357 -18.49 7.87 3.16
C VAL A 357 -17.22 7.50 3.92
N VAL A 358 -16.55 6.43 3.50
CA VAL A 358 -15.27 5.98 4.07
C VAL A 358 -14.14 6.34 3.12
N THR A 359 -13.10 7.00 3.65
CA THR A 359 -11.88 7.36 2.90
C THR A 359 -10.65 6.82 3.62
N GLY A 360 -9.82 6.05 2.91
CA GLY A 360 -8.69 5.31 3.45
C GLY A 360 -9.12 3.99 4.11
N GLY A 361 -8.26 3.44 4.96
CA GLY A 361 -8.59 2.23 5.74
C GLY A 361 -8.37 0.95 4.96
N GLU A 362 -7.48 1.02 3.96
CA GLU A 362 -7.05 -0.13 3.21
C GLU A 362 -6.47 -1.19 4.16
N PRO A 363 -6.77 -2.47 3.90
CA PRO A 363 -6.15 -3.55 4.63
C PRO A 363 -4.68 -3.65 4.25
N GLU A 364 -3.83 -3.91 5.22
CA GLU A 364 -2.42 -4.23 5.03
C GLU A 364 -2.22 -5.68 5.46
N VAL A 365 -1.68 -6.52 4.57
CA VAL A 365 -1.34 -7.92 4.90
C VAL A 365 0.17 -8.05 5.03
N HIS A 366 0.64 -8.37 6.24
CA HIS A 366 2.06 -8.47 6.57
C HIS A 366 2.62 -9.86 6.31
N SER A 367 1.87 -10.89 6.69
CA SER A 367 2.27 -12.28 6.52
C SER A 367 1.05 -13.18 6.31
N ALA A 368 1.24 -14.28 5.58
CA ALA A 368 0.21 -15.29 5.37
C ALA A 368 0.84 -16.68 5.26
N HIS A 369 0.27 -17.65 5.98
CA HIS A 369 0.75 -19.02 6.02
C HIS A 369 -0.41 -20.01 5.85
N ILE A 370 -0.18 -21.06 5.06
CA ILE A 370 -1.14 -22.16 4.94
C ILE A 370 -1.04 -23.02 6.20
N LEU A 371 -2.14 -23.13 6.94
CA LEU A 371 -2.26 -24.03 8.09
C LEU A 371 -2.66 -25.44 7.64
N SER A 372 -3.56 -25.52 6.67
CA SER A 372 -4.01 -26.78 6.06
C SER A 372 -4.61 -26.50 4.68
N ALA A 373 -4.37 -27.37 3.70
CA ALA A 373 -5.03 -27.31 2.40
C ALA A 373 -5.49 -28.71 2.01
N ALA A 374 -6.78 -28.89 1.77
CA ALA A 374 -7.35 -30.12 1.24
C ALA A 374 -7.77 -29.87 -0.21
N ALA A 375 -6.79 -29.96 -1.12
CA ALA A 375 -7.00 -29.66 -2.53
C ALA A 375 -8.16 -30.47 -3.12
N THR A 376 -8.33 -31.74 -2.74
CA THR A 376 -9.44 -32.61 -3.20
C THR A 376 -10.81 -32.17 -2.71
N GLU A 377 -10.88 -31.48 -1.58
CA GLU A 377 -12.12 -30.97 -1.00
C GLU A 377 -12.37 -29.51 -1.38
N GLY A 378 -11.42 -28.85 -2.05
CA GLY A 378 -11.53 -27.43 -2.38
C GLY A 378 -11.59 -26.55 -1.13
N THR A 379 -10.97 -26.96 -0.02
CA THR A 379 -10.93 -26.17 1.22
C THR A 379 -9.49 -25.85 1.62
N ALA A 380 -9.29 -24.69 2.24
CA ALA A 380 -8.00 -24.27 2.75
C ALA A 380 -8.16 -23.43 4.03
N ARG A 381 -7.13 -23.43 4.89
CA ARG A 381 -7.05 -22.57 6.07
C ARG A 381 -5.75 -21.79 6.03
N LEU A 382 -5.86 -20.47 6.17
CA LEU A 382 -4.72 -19.55 6.21
C LEU A 382 -4.64 -18.90 7.59
N SER A 383 -3.43 -18.70 8.10
CA SER A 383 -3.14 -17.78 9.19
C SER A 383 -2.59 -16.51 8.57
N VAL A 384 -3.27 -15.38 8.77
CA VAL A 384 -2.96 -14.10 8.13
C VAL A 384 -2.71 -13.05 9.21
N GLU A 385 -1.59 -12.37 9.16
CA GLU A 385 -1.31 -11.18 9.97
C GLU A 385 -1.64 -9.93 9.18
N THR A 386 -2.55 -9.10 9.71
CA THR A 386 -3.07 -7.94 8.98
C THR A 386 -3.27 -6.73 9.89
N SER A 387 -3.16 -5.53 9.34
CA SER A 387 -3.58 -4.27 9.95
C SER A 387 -4.51 -3.51 9.02
N THR A 388 -5.01 -2.38 9.50
CA THR A 388 -5.83 -1.44 8.74
C THR A 388 -5.24 -0.06 8.95
N SER A 389 -4.96 0.66 7.86
CA SER A 389 -4.44 2.02 7.93
C SER A 389 -5.48 2.97 8.56
N ALA A 390 -5.05 4.17 8.97
CA ALA A 390 -5.97 5.17 9.49
C ALA A 390 -6.99 5.58 8.41
N HIS A 391 -8.23 5.87 8.81
CA HIS A 391 -9.28 6.26 7.88
C HIS A 391 -10.20 7.33 8.45
N THR A 392 -10.97 7.94 7.57
CA THR A 392 -11.99 8.92 7.95
C THR A 392 -13.34 8.44 7.48
N THR A 393 -14.33 8.51 8.38
CA THR A 393 -15.73 8.25 8.09
C THR A 393 -16.49 9.57 8.12
N VAL A 394 -17.30 9.86 7.11
CA VAL A 394 -18.19 11.03 7.08
C VAL A 394 -19.63 10.53 7.11
N GLY A 395 -20.35 10.86 8.19
CA GLY A 395 -21.74 10.48 8.37
C GLY A 395 -22.71 11.30 7.50
N PRO A 396 -24.01 10.95 7.51
CA PRO A 396 -25.05 11.64 6.73
C PRO A 396 -25.29 13.08 7.20
N ASP A 397 -24.92 13.41 8.43
CA ASP A 397 -24.93 14.77 8.99
C ASP A 397 -23.72 15.61 8.56
N GLY A 398 -22.80 15.03 7.78
CA GLY A 398 -21.53 15.64 7.38
C GLY A 398 -20.45 15.61 8.46
N THR A 399 -20.70 14.99 9.62
CA THR A 399 -19.70 14.90 10.69
C THR A 399 -18.60 13.94 10.28
N ALA A 400 -17.37 14.46 10.19
CA ALA A 400 -16.18 13.67 9.94
C ALA A 400 -15.61 13.11 11.26
N ARG A 401 -15.32 11.81 11.28
CA ARG A 401 -14.64 11.13 12.38
C ARG A 401 -13.40 10.43 11.85
N GLN A 402 -12.27 10.70 12.50
CA GLN A 402 -11.03 9.98 12.24
C GLN A 402 -10.98 8.70 13.07
N VAL A 403 -10.62 7.60 12.41
CA VAL A 403 -10.36 6.30 13.03
C VAL A 403 -8.86 6.02 12.90
N PRO A 404 -8.14 5.79 14.02
CA PRO A 404 -6.70 5.55 13.97
C PRO A 404 -6.39 4.21 13.30
N ALA A 405 -5.17 4.09 12.77
CA ALA A 405 -4.66 2.82 12.27
C ALA A 405 -4.71 1.74 13.36
N SER A 406 -4.98 0.51 12.96
CA SER A 406 -4.86 -0.64 13.86
C SER A 406 -3.46 -1.22 13.82
N GLY A 407 -3.03 -1.80 14.95
CA GLY A 407 -1.81 -2.61 14.96
C GLY A 407 -2.04 -3.96 14.27
N PRO A 408 -0.95 -4.69 13.94
CA PRO A 408 -1.04 -6.03 13.37
C PRO A 408 -1.85 -6.98 14.27
N VAL A 409 -2.74 -7.76 13.65
CA VAL A 409 -3.53 -8.82 14.29
C VAL A 409 -3.49 -10.09 13.45
N THR A 410 -3.38 -11.24 14.10
CA THR A 410 -3.45 -12.55 13.43
C THR A 410 -4.88 -13.05 13.35
N VAL A 411 -5.29 -13.46 12.16
CA VAL A 411 -6.63 -13.98 11.86
C VAL A 411 -6.50 -15.27 11.06
N ASN A 412 -7.24 -16.29 11.48
CA ASN A 412 -7.38 -17.54 10.76
C ASN A 412 -8.56 -17.44 9.79
N LEU A 413 -8.28 -17.61 8.50
CA LEU A 413 -9.27 -17.65 7.43
C LEU A 413 -9.59 -19.11 7.07
N GLU A 414 -10.88 -19.42 6.95
CA GLU A 414 -11.39 -20.67 6.38
C GLU A 414 -11.89 -20.37 4.98
N LEU A 415 -11.34 -21.05 3.97
CA LEU A 415 -11.57 -20.79 2.56
C LEU A 415 -12.24 -21.97 1.87
N ARG A 416 -13.10 -21.68 0.89
CA ARG A 416 -13.71 -22.65 -0.02
C ARG A 416 -13.57 -22.23 -1.47
N TRP A 417 -13.17 -23.16 -2.32
CA TRP A 417 -13.16 -23.02 -3.76
C TRP A 417 -14.57 -23.22 -4.34
N ASP A 418 -15.07 -22.23 -5.07
CA ASP A 418 -16.41 -22.30 -5.69
C ASP A 418 -16.41 -22.85 -7.14
N GLY A 419 -15.23 -23.20 -7.65
CA GLY A 419 -15.03 -23.59 -9.05
C GLY A 419 -14.36 -22.50 -9.90
N THR A 420 -14.34 -21.26 -9.43
CA THR A 420 -13.78 -20.10 -10.14
C THR A 420 -12.81 -19.28 -9.29
N ALA A 421 -13.10 -19.11 -8.00
CA ALA A 421 -12.29 -18.34 -7.08
C ALA A 421 -12.30 -18.97 -5.67
N TRP A 422 -11.30 -18.60 -4.87
CA TRP A 422 -11.31 -18.87 -3.43
C TRP A 422 -12.23 -17.86 -2.75
N SER A 423 -13.13 -18.37 -1.91
CA SER A 423 -14.09 -17.57 -1.16
C SER A 423 -13.90 -17.76 0.35
N VAL A 424 -14.12 -16.72 1.15
CA VAL A 424 -13.99 -16.78 2.62
C VAL A 424 -15.28 -17.32 3.24
N GLU A 425 -15.20 -18.42 3.99
CA GLU A 425 -16.33 -18.97 4.75
C GLU A 425 -16.38 -18.44 6.20
N ALA A 426 -15.21 -18.29 6.83
CA ALA A 426 -15.09 -17.76 8.18
C ALA A 426 -13.76 -17.04 8.36
N ALA A 427 -13.75 -16.05 9.26
CA ALA A 427 -12.55 -15.36 9.71
C ALA A 427 -12.59 -15.31 11.25
N ARG A 428 -11.53 -15.78 11.92
CA ARG A 428 -11.48 -15.86 13.38
C ARG A 428 -10.17 -15.27 13.91
N PRO A 429 -10.20 -14.34 14.87
CA PRO A 429 -8.97 -13.88 15.53
C PRO A 429 -8.32 -15.04 16.30
N VAL A 430 -6.98 -15.00 16.39
CA VAL A 430 -6.17 -15.99 17.13
C VAL A 430 -6.03 -15.63 18.60
#